data_AF-A0A1Y6KKW9-F1
#
_entry.id   AF-A0A1Y6KKW9-F1
#
_cell.length_a   1.000
_cell.length_b   1.000
_cell.length_c   1.000
_cell.angle_alpha   90.00
_cell.angle_beta   90.00
_cell.angle_gamma   90.00
#
_symmetry.space_group_name_H-M   'P 1'
#
loop_
_entity.id
_entity.type
_entity.pdbx_description
1 polymer ?
#
loop_
_entity_poly.entity_id
_entity_poly.type
_entity_poly.pdbx_seq_one_letter_code
_entity_poly.pdbx_strand_id
1 'polypeptide(L)'
;MMREGTYSAWFKTPKGQGTGIVQLIAGQVCGGDGVLTYSGSYEAQGDRFTAIIRTKRHAPGQPSLFGPDELTLCLEGCCRTIPVTCSGRAAEAPDIPFEAFLLYSSPDNAPPPAPRPAPKFNPEHLPKPFWR
;
A
#
# COMPACT_ATOMS: atom_id res chain seq x y z
N MET A 1 7.18 -18.05 1.27
CA MET A 1 7.67 -17.38 0.03
C MET A 1 6.78 -16.20 -0.34
N MET A 2 7.39 -15.02 -0.52
CA MET A 2 6.71 -13.81 -1.00
C MET A 2 6.29 -14.00 -2.47
N ARG A 3 5.06 -13.63 -2.82
CA ARG A 3 4.55 -13.76 -4.18
C ARG A 3 4.79 -12.45 -4.93
N GLU A 4 5.05 -12.56 -6.23
CA GLU A 4 5.04 -11.39 -7.09
C GLU A 4 3.59 -11.02 -7.44
N GLY A 5 3.34 -9.73 -7.65
CA GLY A 5 2.03 -9.18 -7.95
C GLY A 5 1.68 -7.96 -7.11
N THR A 6 0.39 -7.66 -7.05
CA THR A 6 -0.14 -6.44 -6.45
C THR A 6 -0.68 -6.71 -5.06
N TYR A 7 -0.29 -5.85 -4.13
CA TYR A 7 -0.64 -5.89 -2.72
C TYR A 7 -1.33 -4.60 -2.30
N SER A 8 -2.43 -4.75 -1.57
CA SER A 8 -2.96 -3.67 -0.74
C SER A 8 -2.13 -3.56 0.54
N ALA A 9 -1.65 -2.36 0.83
CA ALA A 9 -0.86 -2.04 2.01
C ALA A 9 -1.70 -1.21 2.98
N TRP A 10 -1.72 -1.61 4.24
CA TRP A 10 -2.10 -0.76 5.37
C TRP A 10 -0.89 -0.60 6.26
N PHE A 11 -0.61 0.62 6.69
CA PHE A 11 0.59 0.93 7.46
C PHE A 11 0.33 1.98 8.52
N LYS A 12 1.14 1.96 9.57
CA LYS A 12 1.04 2.89 10.69
C LYS A 12 2.40 3.29 11.25
N THR A 13 2.38 4.45 11.88
CA THR A 13 3.40 4.98 12.79
C THR A 13 2.69 5.44 14.07
N PRO A 14 3.40 5.79 15.16
CA PRO A 14 2.77 6.41 16.33
C PRO A 14 2.03 7.73 16.02
N LYS A 15 2.37 8.40 14.90
CA LYS A 15 1.77 9.67 14.49
C LYS A 15 0.50 9.50 13.66
N GLY A 16 0.24 8.32 13.12
CA GLY A 16 -0.92 8.07 12.27
C GLY A 16 -0.80 6.83 11.39
N GLN A 17 -1.80 6.62 10.54
CA GLN A 17 -1.91 5.45 9.66
C GLN A 17 -2.27 5.86 8.23
N GLY A 18 -2.01 4.97 7.29
CA GLY A 18 -2.33 5.17 5.87
C GLY A 18 -2.55 3.86 5.14
N THR A 19 -3.00 3.99 3.89
CA THR A 19 -3.17 2.88 2.96
C THR A 19 -2.51 3.19 1.64
N GLY A 20 -2.09 2.16 0.92
CA GLY A 20 -1.49 2.30 -0.40
C GLY A 20 -1.55 1.01 -1.19
N ILE A 21 -0.99 1.05 -2.38
CA ILE A 21 -0.78 -0.11 -3.24
C ILE A 21 0.71 -0.31 -3.44
N VAL A 22 1.15 -1.56 -3.40
CA VAL A 22 2.52 -1.97 -3.67
C VAL A 22 2.52 -3.10 -4.67
N GLN A 23 3.37 -3.02 -5.67
CA GLN A 23 3.59 -4.04 -6.68
C GLN A 23 5.02 -4.58 -6.50
N LEU A 24 5.14 -5.91 -6.48
CA LEU A 24 6.40 -6.63 -6.31
C LEU A 24 6.68 -7.46 -7.55
N ILE A 25 7.74 -7.14 -8.27
CA ILE A 25 8.12 -7.83 -9.51
C ILE A 25 9.65 -7.87 -9.62
N ALA A 26 10.22 -9.06 -9.82
CA ALA A 26 11.64 -9.26 -10.09
C ALA A 26 12.57 -8.53 -9.10
N GLY A 27 12.25 -8.57 -7.80
CA GLY A 27 13.04 -7.89 -6.76
C GLY A 27 12.86 -6.37 -6.69
N GLN A 28 11.95 -5.80 -7.47
CA GLN A 28 11.60 -4.38 -7.44
C GLN A 28 10.29 -4.15 -6.68
N VAL A 29 10.21 -3.00 -6.01
CA VAL A 29 9.03 -2.50 -5.33
C VAL A 29 8.63 -1.20 -6.00
N CYS A 30 7.40 -1.09 -6.46
CA CYS A 30 6.81 0.17 -6.90
C CYS A 30 5.39 0.31 -6.35
N GLY A 31 4.88 1.53 -6.28
CA GLY A 31 3.54 1.75 -5.74
C GLY A 31 3.29 3.20 -5.36
N GLY A 32 2.32 3.38 -4.49
CA GLY A 32 2.01 4.69 -3.94
C GLY A 32 0.74 4.71 -3.11
N ASP A 33 0.43 5.88 -2.59
CA ASP A 33 -0.84 6.24 -2.01
C ASP A 33 -1.41 7.49 -2.70
N GLY A 34 -2.40 8.12 -2.07
CA GLY A 34 -3.04 9.31 -2.61
C GLY A 34 -2.11 10.51 -2.85
N VAL A 35 -0.92 10.56 -2.24
CA VAL A 35 -0.03 11.74 -2.32
C VAL A 35 1.46 11.40 -2.52
N LEU A 36 1.90 10.19 -2.19
CA LEU A 36 3.27 9.72 -2.32
C LEU A 36 3.37 8.54 -3.31
N THR A 37 4.43 8.52 -4.10
CA THR A 37 4.87 7.36 -4.89
C THR A 37 5.95 6.60 -4.12
N TYR A 38 5.99 5.28 -4.29
CA TYR A 38 6.95 4.37 -3.69
C TYR A 38 7.78 3.72 -4.78
N SER A 39 9.09 3.63 -4.57
CA SER A 39 10.02 2.94 -5.48
C SER A 39 11.18 2.33 -4.71
N GLY A 40 11.67 1.16 -5.11
CA GLY A 40 12.81 0.54 -4.45
C GLY A 40 12.98 -0.93 -4.80
N SER A 41 13.61 -1.68 -3.90
CA SER A 41 13.93 -3.08 -4.10
C SER A 41 13.59 -3.93 -2.88
N TYR A 42 13.41 -5.22 -3.10
CA TYR A 42 13.23 -6.21 -2.06
C TYR A 42 14.02 -7.47 -2.36
N GLU A 43 14.46 -8.14 -1.30
CA GLU A 43 15.07 -9.46 -1.37
C GLU A 43 14.29 -10.41 -0.47
N ALA A 44 13.90 -11.57 -0.99
CA ALA A 44 13.17 -12.57 -0.25
C ALA A 44 14.00 -13.85 -0.11
N GLN A 45 14.12 -14.35 1.12
CA GLN A 45 14.79 -15.61 1.43
C GLN A 45 13.83 -16.50 2.26
N GLY A 46 13.27 -17.50 1.61
CA GLY A 46 12.27 -18.39 2.21
C GLY A 46 11.00 -17.64 2.63
N ASP A 47 10.80 -17.49 3.94
CA ASP A 47 9.65 -16.78 4.50
C ASP A 47 9.97 -15.38 5.02
N ARG A 48 11.22 -14.95 4.96
CA ARG A 48 11.65 -13.61 5.35
C ARG A 48 11.97 -12.78 4.13
N PHE A 49 11.81 -11.48 4.25
CA PHE A 49 12.23 -10.54 3.23
C PHE A 49 12.73 -9.23 3.84
N THR A 50 13.61 -8.56 3.11
CA THR A 50 14.04 -7.19 3.36
C THR A 50 13.57 -6.33 2.19
N ALA A 51 13.32 -5.05 2.44
CA ALA A 51 13.02 -4.08 1.39
C ALA A 51 13.60 -2.71 1.71
N ILE A 52 14.04 -2.00 0.68
CA ILE A 52 14.42 -0.60 0.73
C ILE A 52 13.43 0.16 -0.14
N ILE A 53 12.68 1.08 0.45
CA ILE A 53 11.65 1.86 -0.24
C ILE A 53 11.97 3.33 -0.13
N ARG A 54 11.95 4.05 -1.25
CA ARG A 54 12.05 5.49 -1.32
C ARG A 54 10.69 6.08 -1.65
N THR A 55 10.33 7.15 -0.97
CA THR A 55 9.08 7.87 -1.21
C THR A 55 9.34 9.19 -1.93
N LYS A 56 8.37 9.65 -2.72
CA LYS A 56 8.37 10.97 -3.35
C LYS A 56 6.96 11.50 -3.47
N ARG A 57 6.75 12.80 -3.21
CA ARG A 57 5.43 13.42 -3.38
C ARG A 57 5.09 13.61 -4.86
N HIS A 58 3.87 13.24 -5.24
CA HIS A 58 3.32 13.47 -6.58
C HIS A 58 2.07 14.37 -6.58
N ALA A 59 1.40 14.51 -5.43
CA ALA A 59 0.22 15.36 -5.30
C ALA A 59 0.20 16.15 -3.98
N PRO A 60 -0.44 17.35 -3.96
CA PRO A 60 -0.74 18.04 -2.72
C PRO A 60 -1.74 17.23 -1.89
N GLY A 61 -1.66 17.32 -0.56
CA GLY A 61 -2.60 16.64 0.34
C GLY A 61 -2.02 16.49 1.74
N GLN A 62 -2.36 15.39 2.42
CA GLN A 62 -1.88 15.15 3.79
C GLN A 62 -0.35 15.08 3.87
N PRO A 63 0.24 15.49 5.00
CA PRO A 63 1.67 15.32 5.23
C PRO A 63 2.04 13.83 5.32
N SER A 64 3.29 13.51 5.01
CA SER A 64 3.87 12.19 5.25
C SER A 64 3.76 11.80 6.73
N LEU A 65 3.56 10.51 7.01
CA LEU A 65 3.48 9.97 8.38
C LEU A 65 4.75 10.23 9.21
N PHE A 66 5.89 10.42 8.55
CA PHE A 66 7.16 10.68 9.22
C PHE A 66 7.43 12.18 9.43
N GLY A 67 6.76 13.06 8.67
CA GLY A 67 7.10 14.48 8.54
C GLY A 67 7.67 14.80 7.14
N PRO A 68 8.89 14.35 6.80
CA PRO A 68 9.43 14.54 5.46
C PRO A 68 8.74 13.63 4.44
N ASP A 69 8.56 14.15 3.22
CA ASP A 69 7.90 13.44 2.12
C ASP A 69 8.84 12.53 1.33
N GLU A 70 10.09 12.95 1.20
CA GLU A 70 11.15 12.16 0.58
C GLU A 70 11.95 11.49 1.69
N LEU A 71 11.81 10.17 1.79
CA LEU A 71 12.50 9.38 2.80
C LEU A 71 12.88 8.00 2.25
N THR A 72 13.75 7.33 2.98
CA THR A 72 14.24 5.98 2.70
C THR A 72 13.85 5.05 3.84
N LEU A 73 12.90 4.14 3.59
CA LEU A 73 12.46 3.10 4.52
C LEU A 73 13.28 1.83 4.32
N CYS A 74 13.84 1.32 5.42
CA CYS A 74 14.39 -0.03 5.48
C CYS A 74 13.39 -0.91 6.23
N LEU A 75 12.86 -1.93 5.56
CA LEU A 75 11.84 -2.83 6.08
C LEU A 75 12.34 -4.27 6.16
N GLU A 76 11.89 -4.97 7.19
CA GLU A 76 12.05 -6.40 7.36
C GLU A 76 10.69 -7.03 7.63
N GLY A 77 10.42 -8.19 7.03
CA GLY A 77 9.12 -8.83 7.13
C GLY A 77 9.13 -10.34 7.05
N CYS A 78 7.95 -10.91 7.30
CA CYS A 78 7.69 -12.34 7.27
C CYS A 78 6.39 -12.63 6.51
N CYS A 79 6.45 -13.56 5.56
CA CYS A 79 5.33 -13.97 4.71
C CYS A 79 4.75 -15.36 5.07
N ARG A 80 4.95 -15.83 6.31
CA ARG A 80 4.35 -17.09 6.81
C ARG A 80 2.85 -17.02 6.99
N THR A 81 2.33 -15.85 7.34
CA THR A 81 0.92 -15.62 7.63
C THR A 81 0.34 -14.62 6.65
N ILE A 82 -0.98 -14.63 6.52
CA ILE A 82 -1.74 -13.62 5.78
C ILE A 82 -2.54 -12.82 6.81
N PRO A 83 -2.46 -11.47 6.82
CA PRO A 83 -1.63 -10.64 5.95
C PRO A 83 -0.13 -10.81 6.20
N VAL A 84 0.67 -10.54 5.16
CA VAL A 84 2.14 -10.47 5.27
C VAL A 84 2.46 -9.26 6.14
N THR A 85 3.37 -9.41 7.10
CA THR A 85 3.73 -8.34 8.03
C THR A 85 5.16 -7.90 7.79
N CYS A 86 5.39 -6.59 7.82
CA CYS A 86 6.72 -6.02 7.87
C CYS A 86 6.78 -4.81 8.78
N SER A 87 7.99 -4.52 9.25
CA SER A 87 8.27 -3.39 10.12
C SER A 87 9.62 -2.81 9.78
N GLY A 88 9.86 -1.57 10.14
CA GLY A 88 11.10 -0.91 9.82
C GLY A 88 11.16 0.52 10.28
N ARG A 89 12.12 1.27 9.72
CA ARG A 89 12.41 2.65 10.09
C ARG A 89 12.81 3.46 8.86
N ALA A 90 12.50 4.75 8.89
CA ALA A 90 13.02 5.71 7.93
C ALA A 90 14.42 6.15 8.34
N ALA A 91 15.36 6.26 7.40
CA ALA A 91 16.71 6.77 7.66
C ALA A 91 16.66 8.22 8.20
N GLU A 92 15.71 9.00 7.72
CA GLU A 92 15.50 10.41 8.04
C GLU A 92 14.73 10.60 9.37
N ALA A 93 14.11 9.54 9.88
CA ALA A 93 13.37 9.55 11.14
C ALA A 93 13.51 8.20 11.86
N PRO A 94 14.73 7.85 12.33
CA PRO A 94 15.02 6.51 12.86
C PRO A 94 14.25 6.20 14.15
N ASP A 95 13.85 7.23 14.91
CA ASP A 95 13.11 7.06 16.16
C ASP A 95 11.63 6.71 15.96
N ILE A 96 11.11 6.81 14.74
CA ILE A 96 9.70 6.55 14.42
C ILE A 96 9.56 5.12 13.91
N PRO A 97 8.95 4.19 14.69
CA PRO A 97 8.70 2.85 14.19
C PRO A 97 7.61 2.87 13.11
N PHE A 98 7.80 2.01 12.11
CA PHE A 98 6.86 1.78 11.03
C PHE A 98 6.43 0.31 11.03
N GLU A 99 5.14 0.08 10.88
CA GLU A 99 4.54 -1.24 10.74
C GLU A 99 3.63 -1.25 9.51
N ALA A 100 3.67 -2.32 8.74
CA ALA A 100 2.83 -2.50 7.57
C ALA A 100 2.30 -3.94 7.46
N PHE A 101 1.10 -4.03 6.91
CA PHE A 101 0.36 -5.25 6.64
C PHE A 101 0.02 -5.25 5.15
N LEU A 102 0.46 -6.29 4.45
CA LEU A 102 0.27 -6.46 3.02
C LEU A 102 -0.70 -7.60 2.76
N LEU A 103 -1.77 -7.31 2.03
CA LEU A 103 -2.74 -8.29 1.55
C LEU A 103 -2.56 -8.46 0.05
N TYR A 104 -2.35 -9.70 -0.39
CA TYR A 104 -2.24 -10.01 -1.81
C TYR A 104 -3.61 -9.83 -2.48
N SER A 105 -3.66 -8.96 -3.49
CA SER A 105 -4.92 -8.60 -4.16
C SER A 105 -5.08 -9.35 -5.47
N SER A 106 -4.07 -9.32 -6.33
CA SER A 106 -4.11 -9.99 -7.63
C SER A 106 -2.71 -10.27 -8.17
N PRO A 107 -2.56 -11.29 -9.03
CA PRO A 107 -1.38 -11.35 -9.89
C PRO A 107 -1.40 -10.15 -10.84
N ASP A 108 -0.23 -9.72 -11.30
CA ASP A 108 -0.13 -8.59 -12.22
C ASP A 108 -0.82 -8.85 -13.57
N ASN A 109 -0.82 -10.12 -14.01
CA ASN A 109 -1.49 -10.57 -15.23
C ASN A 109 -2.94 -11.05 -15.00
N ALA A 110 -3.64 -10.53 -13.98
CA ALA A 110 -5.04 -10.86 -13.79
C ALA A 110 -5.87 -10.25 -14.94
N PRO A 111 -6.74 -11.02 -15.60
CA PRO A 111 -7.74 -10.45 -16.50
C PRO A 111 -8.55 -9.39 -15.76
N PRO A 112 -8.97 -8.29 -16.42
CA PRO A 112 -9.89 -7.35 -15.82
C PRO A 112 -11.11 -8.13 -15.31
N PRO A 113 -11.63 -7.82 -14.10
CA PRO A 113 -12.84 -8.45 -13.63
C PRO A 113 -13.93 -8.27 -14.70
N ALA A 114 -14.67 -9.35 -14.99
CA ALA A 114 -15.75 -9.30 -15.95
C ALA A 114 -16.68 -8.12 -15.61
N PRO A 115 -17.17 -7.37 -16.63
CA PRO A 115 -18.09 -6.27 -16.39
C PRO A 115 -19.23 -6.75 -15.50
N ARG A 116 -19.29 -6.24 -14.27
CA ARG A 116 -20.45 -6.50 -13.42
C ARG A 116 -21.64 -5.83 -14.10
N PRO A 117 -22.77 -6.51 -14.29
CA PRO A 117 -23.98 -5.87 -14.76
C PRO A 117 -24.25 -4.66 -13.88
N ALA A 118 -24.24 -3.46 -14.46
CA ALA A 118 -24.62 -2.28 -13.71
C ALA A 118 -26.06 -2.53 -13.21
N PRO A 119 -26.36 -2.34 -11.92
CA PRO A 119 -27.73 -2.38 -11.47
C PRO A 119 -28.53 -1.39 -12.32
N LYS A 120 -29.67 -1.82 -12.85
CA LYS A 120 -30.55 -0.92 -13.60
C LYS A 120 -30.92 0.24 -12.67
N PHE A 121 -30.61 1.45 -13.10
CA PHE A 121 -31.01 2.65 -12.39
C PHE A 121 -32.53 2.61 -12.16
N ASN A 122 -32.94 2.64 -10.90
CA ASN A 122 -34.34 2.69 -10.51
C ASN A 122 -34.62 4.04 -9.82
N PRO A 123 -35.31 4.99 -10.48
CA PRO A 123 -35.59 6.30 -9.91
C PRO A 123 -36.48 6.23 -8.66
N GLU A 124 -37.24 5.14 -8.46
CA GLU A 124 -38.10 4.95 -7.28
C GLU A 124 -37.30 4.69 -5.99
N HIS A 125 -36.03 4.29 -6.10
CA HIS A 125 -35.13 4.13 -4.95
C HIS A 125 -34.44 5.44 -4.55
N LEU A 126 -34.66 6.53 -5.30
CA LEU A 126 -34.11 7.82 -4.93
C LEU A 126 -34.84 8.34 -3.67
N PRO A 127 -34.11 8.91 -2.71
CA PRO A 127 -34.74 9.60 -1.60
C PRO A 127 -35.63 10.71 -2.15
N LYS A 128 -36.91 10.69 -1.77
CA LYS A 128 -37.87 11.71 -2.19
C LYS A 128 -37.43 13.06 -1.61
N PRO A 129 -37.45 14.14 -2.41
CA PRO A 129 -37.10 15.46 -1.90
C PRO A 129 -38.03 15.84 -0.75
N PHE A 130 -37.44 16.29 0.36
CA PHE A 130 -38.18 16.72 1.56
C PHE A 130 -38.65 18.18 1.48
N TRP A 131 -38.26 18.92 0.45
CA TRP A 131 -38.58 20.34 0.33
C TRP A 131 -39.99 20.53 -0.24
N ARG A 132 -40.87 21.17 0.55
CA ARG A 132 -42.15 21.76 0.14
C ARG A 132 -41.98 23.24 -0.13
#